data_AF-A0A3E0MSH2-F1
#
_entry.id   AF-A0A3E0MSH2-F1
#
_cell.length_a   1.000
_cell.length_b   1.000
_cell.length_c   1.000
_cell.angle_alpha   90.00
_cell.angle_beta   90.00
_cell.angle_gamma   90.00
#
_symmetry.space_group_name_H-M   'P 1'
#
loop_
_entity.id
_entity.type
_entity.pdbx_description
1 polymer ?
#
loop_
_entity_poly.entity_id
_entity_poly.type
_entity_poly.pdbx_seq_one_letter_code
_entity_poly.pdbx_strand_id
1 'polypeptide(L)'
;MKVFQSPFFYLPAVVLIAISNDLQDIGLWQRMAVAGFIAIVALGMGIKNLKSRLSMLEILAFGLVAWPLVKLGSVHAPSELYGHIARMSLLFGTIVISAEAFRNDEKGTLKAFGIGAQFALLIAALSILPSLGEAYKEGDIYLASGKLFAHKNYAAATLLMLIPAALAVRLPETLGTWLQRIAVGLALFEILFLRTRGVWLAAALMALVAAGVYAAQKDSTYRNQSLIALAVIIVGVGIAIVFGGAEKVFDSSTIQSRMHYWKASKEMFLDNPISGVGGGQWKIEYPATGLKGTNESVMNGTTSILRPHNDILWLLSETGIGALFFIGMMLLALLHLLKTKEQLLFGLTIVAFGAYGFGEFPLERTTLLIPFAVAMGYLASRSKSIYEGGKPLSMGLSALALVFTVAVSVARVGGEKEAAQALDGYMKRNTRAMVQNSVAATGTFFEMDIYNNPMPYFEGLGILISGGQQPNAGILKKSAAAFEQALEIHPNHILSLNQLAQIRRIEGNYAEASRLYNQVLTMSPRNTSAALRLAEVERVRGDVYASMNALKKLDKKYTPQNLNGLGREATQTLQAFAALSNPRPASQSLHRKLQGQKPGKMWQIWSQSRKN
;
A
#
# COMPACT_ATOMS: atom_id res chain seq x y z
N MET A 1 -12.34 37.58 -3.87
CA MET A 1 -10.88 37.84 -3.67
C MET A 1 -10.32 37.16 -2.42
N LYS A 2 -10.84 37.36 -1.19
CA LYS A 2 -10.30 36.74 0.04
C LYS A 2 -10.17 35.20 0.02
N VAL A 3 -11.09 34.50 -0.67
CA VAL A 3 -11.04 33.03 -0.83
C VAL A 3 -9.73 32.54 -1.45
N PHE A 4 -9.26 33.22 -2.50
CA PHE A 4 -8.06 32.84 -3.26
C PHE A 4 -6.75 33.20 -2.54
N GLN A 5 -6.83 33.87 -1.39
CA GLN A 5 -5.67 34.17 -0.54
C GLN A 5 -5.46 33.09 0.53
N SER A 6 -6.45 32.22 0.77
CA SER A 6 -6.37 31.17 1.78
C SER A 6 -5.62 29.95 1.23
N PRO A 7 -4.60 29.43 1.94
CA PRO A 7 -3.95 28.17 1.57
C PRO A 7 -4.92 26.98 1.45
N PHE A 8 -6.02 26.99 2.20
CA PHE A 8 -7.06 25.95 2.14
C PHE A 8 -7.78 25.87 0.79
N PHE A 9 -7.81 26.95 0.01
CA PHE A 9 -8.34 26.91 -1.35
C PHE A 9 -7.45 26.05 -2.27
N TYR A 10 -6.13 26.21 -2.17
CA TYR A 10 -5.18 25.51 -3.04
C TYR A 10 -4.93 24.07 -2.59
N LEU A 11 -5.05 23.79 -1.30
CA LEU A 11 -4.68 22.52 -0.70
C LEU A 11 -5.22 21.28 -1.45
N PRO A 12 -6.53 21.11 -1.72
CA PRO A 12 -7.02 19.91 -2.41
C PRO A 12 -6.56 19.81 -3.87
N ALA A 13 -6.43 20.93 -4.58
CA ALA A 13 -6.06 20.95 -6.00
C ALA A 13 -4.55 20.77 -6.22
N VAL A 14 -3.71 21.45 -5.43
CA VAL A 14 -2.24 21.38 -5.55
C VAL A 14 -1.74 20.00 -5.12
N VAL A 15 -2.29 19.43 -4.04
CA VAL A 15 -1.99 18.05 -3.64
C VAL A 15 -2.36 17.06 -4.75
N LEU A 16 -3.46 17.28 -5.45
CA LEU A 16 -3.87 16.39 -6.54
C LEU A 16 -2.88 16.41 -7.72
N ILE A 17 -2.46 17.59 -8.16
CA ILE A 17 -1.58 17.75 -9.34
C ILE A 17 -0.09 17.57 -9.05
N ALA A 18 0.31 17.48 -7.77
CA ALA A 18 1.69 17.26 -7.35
C ALA A 18 2.16 15.83 -7.66
N ILE A 19 2.45 15.56 -8.93
CA ILE A 19 2.93 14.27 -9.43
C ILE A 19 4.29 14.40 -10.14
N SER A 20 5.02 13.29 -10.27
CA SER A 20 6.23 13.20 -11.10
C SER A 20 6.28 11.83 -11.78
N ASN A 21 6.45 11.82 -13.10
CA ASN A 21 6.53 10.60 -13.89
C ASN A 21 7.89 9.90 -13.78
N ASP A 22 8.89 10.55 -13.17
CA ASP A 22 10.22 9.98 -12.92
C ASP A 22 10.25 9.12 -11.64
N LEU A 23 9.12 9.05 -10.92
CA LEU A 23 8.95 8.26 -9.69
C LEU A 23 8.28 6.93 -9.99
N GLN A 24 8.51 5.93 -9.13
CA GLN A 24 7.90 4.62 -9.25
C GLN A 24 6.40 4.66 -8.87
N ASP A 25 6.04 5.41 -7.83
CA ASP A 25 4.69 5.87 -7.49
C ASP A 25 4.62 7.39 -7.74
N ILE A 26 3.90 7.75 -8.81
CA ILE A 26 3.87 9.11 -9.35
C ILE A 26 3.46 10.20 -8.36
N GLY A 27 2.84 9.86 -7.23
CA GLY A 27 2.28 10.85 -6.31
C GLY A 27 2.35 10.53 -4.82
N LEU A 28 2.96 9.43 -4.37
CA LEU A 28 2.94 9.11 -2.93
C LEU A 28 3.72 10.15 -2.09
N TRP A 29 5.04 10.16 -2.18
CA TRP A 29 5.89 11.06 -1.38
C TRP A 29 5.91 12.49 -1.94
N GLN A 30 5.79 12.66 -3.26
CA GLN A 30 5.70 13.98 -3.90
C GLN A 30 4.53 14.79 -3.36
N ARG A 31 3.33 14.18 -3.27
CA ARG A 31 2.17 14.86 -2.69
C ARG A 31 2.34 15.15 -1.23
N MET A 32 2.97 14.25 -0.48
CA MET A 32 3.19 14.45 0.95
C MET A 32 4.16 15.60 1.24
N ALA A 33 5.24 15.73 0.44
CA ALA A 33 6.17 16.86 0.51
C ALA A 33 5.44 18.19 0.25
N VAL A 34 4.65 18.25 -0.84
CA VAL A 34 3.91 19.45 -1.22
C VAL A 34 2.82 19.80 -0.18
N ALA A 35 2.09 18.80 0.32
CA ALA A 35 1.10 18.99 1.37
C ALA A 35 1.72 19.55 2.66
N GLY A 36 2.86 18.97 3.08
CA GLY A 36 3.61 19.44 4.24
C GLY A 36 4.09 20.87 4.08
N PHE A 37 4.61 21.24 2.90
CA PHE A 37 5.03 22.61 2.60
C PHE A 37 3.86 23.61 2.67
N ILE A 38 2.72 23.29 2.04
CA ILE A 38 1.52 24.14 2.10
C ILE A 38 1.03 24.29 3.53
N ALA A 39 1.06 23.23 4.34
CA ALA A 39 0.69 23.28 5.74
C ALA A 39 1.64 24.18 6.55
N ILE A 40 2.96 24.12 6.32
CA ILE A 40 3.93 25.03 6.97
C ILE A 40 3.65 26.49 6.59
N VAL A 41 3.37 26.78 5.31
CA VAL A 41 3.00 28.12 4.85
C VAL A 41 1.72 28.60 5.54
N ALA A 42 0.70 27.74 5.62
CA ALA A 42 -0.55 28.05 6.31
C ALA A 42 -0.34 28.34 7.80
N LEU A 43 0.52 27.57 8.47
CA LEU A 43 0.91 27.80 9.86
C LEU A 43 1.61 29.15 10.03
N GLY A 44 2.54 29.50 9.12
CA GLY A 44 3.26 30.77 9.13
C GLY A 44 2.35 31.98 8.92
N MET A 45 1.38 31.89 7.99
CA MET A 45 0.39 32.95 7.75
C MET A 45 -0.53 33.17 8.97
N GLY A 46 -0.83 32.11 9.71
CA GLY A 46 -1.67 32.16 10.91
C GLY A 46 -0.96 32.56 12.20
N ILE A 47 0.38 32.67 12.20
CA ILE A 47 1.19 32.61 13.43
C ILE A 47 0.86 33.70 14.48
N LYS A 48 0.44 34.88 14.01
CA LYS A 48 0.13 36.03 14.88
C LYS A 48 -1.23 35.92 15.60
N ASN A 49 -2.11 35.04 15.14
CA ASN A 49 -3.47 34.89 15.68
C ASN A 49 -3.62 33.60 16.52
N LEU A 50 -2.55 32.84 16.73
CA LEU A 50 -2.61 31.51 17.34
C LEU A 50 -2.84 31.60 18.85
N LYS A 51 -3.87 30.91 19.35
CA LYS A 51 -4.03 30.61 20.78
C LYS A 51 -3.71 29.14 21.01
N SER A 52 -2.90 28.83 22.03
CA SER A 52 -2.58 27.45 22.39
C SER A 52 -3.84 26.74 22.93
N ARG A 53 -4.41 25.87 22.10
CA ARG A 53 -5.58 25.04 22.42
C ARG A 53 -5.34 23.62 21.91
N LEU A 54 -5.61 22.63 22.77
CA LEU A 54 -5.53 21.21 22.43
C LEU A 54 -6.81 20.50 22.88
N SER A 55 -7.52 19.94 21.92
CA SER A 55 -8.63 19.01 22.14
C SER A 55 -8.14 17.57 22.27
N MET A 56 -9.01 16.67 22.74
CA MET A 56 -8.71 15.24 22.76
C MET A 56 -8.37 14.69 21.37
N LEU A 57 -9.02 15.19 20.31
CA LEU A 57 -8.75 14.77 18.93
C LEU A 57 -7.31 15.08 18.51
N GLU A 58 -6.79 16.26 18.87
CA GLU A 58 -5.41 16.65 18.57
C GLU A 58 -4.40 15.83 19.40
N ILE A 59 -4.73 15.49 20.65
CA ILE A 59 -3.91 14.61 21.50
C ILE A 59 -3.84 13.19 20.94
N LEU A 60 -4.97 12.63 20.52
CA LEU A 60 -5.00 11.31 19.90
C LEU A 60 -4.23 11.29 18.57
N ALA A 61 -4.37 12.33 17.75
CA ALA A 61 -3.58 12.48 16.53
C ALA A 61 -2.07 12.59 16.83
N PHE A 62 -1.67 13.30 17.88
CA PHE A 62 -0.28 13.33 18.33
C PHE A 62 0.20 11.96 18.83
N GLY A 63 -0.67 11.19 19.48
CA GLY A 63 -0.40 9.81 19.87
C GLY A 63 0.00 8.91 18.68
N LEU A 64 -0.60 9.12 17.51
CA LEU A 64 -0.20 8.42 16.27
C LEU A 64 1.21 8.78 15.78
N VAL A 65 1.72 9.96 16.15
CA VAL A 65 3.09 10.38 15.84
C VAL A 65 4.07 9.86 16.89
N ALA A 66 3.70 10.00 18.16
CA ALA A 66 4.59 9.72 19.29
C ALA A 66 4.73 8.21 19.55
N TRP A 67 3.66 7.43 19.42
CA TRP A 67 3.66 6.01 19.79
C TRP A 67 4.65 5.17 18.96
N PRO A 68 4.72 5.29 17.61
CA PRO A 68 5.68 4.51 16.83
C PRO A 68 7.15 4.75 17.21
N LEU A 69 7.48 5.86 17.90
CA LEU A 69 8.85 6.14 18.37
C LEU A 69 9.35 5.13 19.41
N VAL A 70 8.47 4.38 20.08
CA VAL A 70 8.88 3.30 21.01
C VAL A 70 9.67 2.18 20.31
N LYS A 71 9.58 2.09 18.98
CA LYS A 71 10.32 1.13 18.15
C LYS A 71 11.56 1.72 17.47
N LEU A 72 11.94 2.96 17.78
CA LEU A 72 13.14 3.59 17.22
C LEU A 72 14.39 2.77 17.54
N GLY A 73 15.18 2.44 16.51
CA GLY A 73 16.39 1.62 16.64
C GLY A 73 16.15 0.12 16.87
N SER A 74 14.90 -0.35 16.82
CA SER A 74 14.52 -1.76 17.06
C SER A 74 13.80 -2.43 15.89
N VAL A 75 13.81 -1.79 14.72
CA VAL A 75 13.19 -2.26 13.48
C VAL A 75 14.25 -2.57 12.43
N HIS A 76 13.93 -3.46 11.48
CA HIS A 76 14.86 -3.87 10.42
C HIS A 76 15.11 -2.75 9.40
N ALA A 77 14.05 -2.04 8.98
CA ALA A 77 14.16 -0.90 8.07
C ALA A 77 13.76 0.42 8.76
N PRO A 78 14.68 1.14 9.40
CA PRO A 78 14.42 2.44 10.03
C PRO A 78 13.76 3.47 9.10
N SER A 79 14.11 3.47 7.81
CA SER A 79 13.54 4.40 6.83
C SER A 79 12.02 4.26 6.70
N GLU A 80 11.50 3.04 6.81
CA GLU A 80 10.06 2.75 6.76
C GLU A 80 9.35 3.24 8.03
N LEU A 81 9.99 3.13 9.20
CA LEU A 81 9.47 3.69 10.44
C LEU A 81 9.39 5.22 10.36
N TYR A 82 10.45 5.88 9.85
CA TYR A 82 10.42 7.32 9.61
C TYR A 82 9.34 7.72 8.59
N GLY A 83 9.14 6.92 7.55
CA GLY A 83 8.06 7.10 6.59
C GLY A 83 6.67 7.03 7.22
N HIS A 84 6.42 6.04 8.09
CA HIS A 84 5.19 5.92 8.86
C HIS A 84 4.97 7.16 9.75
N ILE A 85 5.99 7.56 10.52
CA ILE A 85 5.91 8.73 11.41
C ILE A 85 5.67 10.02 10.63
N ALA A 86 6.32 10.20 9.48
CA ALA A 86 6.12 11.37 8.61
C ALA A 86 4.68 11.46 8.11
N ARG A 87 4.05 10.34 7.74
CA ARG A 87 2.64 10.29 7.34
C ARG A 87 1.71 10.69 8.49
N MET A 88 1.93 10.14 9.69
CA MET A 88 1.14 10.51 10.87
C MET A 88 1.39 11.97 11.28
N SER A 89 2.61 12.47 11.06
CA SER A 89 3.00 13.87 11.32
C SER A 89 2.28 14.85 10.40
N LEU A 90 2.13 14.50 9.11
CA LEU A 90 1.29 15.28 8.19
C LEU A 90 -0.15 15.36 8.69
N LEU A 91 -0.73 14.22 9.08
CA LEU A 91 -2.10 14.14 9.60
C LEU A 91 -2.26 15.03 10.84
N PHE A 92 -1.40 14.86 11.84
CA PHE A 92 -1.44 15.66 13.06
C PHE A 92 -1.30 17.16 12.79
N GLY A 93 -0.26 17.56 12.05
CA GLY A 93 -0.01 18.98 11.76
C GLY A 93 -1.16 19.62 10.97
N THR A 94 -1.73 18.90 10.01
CA THR A 94 -2.87 19.40 9.22
C THR A 94 -4.14 19.51 10.08
N ILE A 95 -4.38 18.59 11.02
CA ILE A 95 -5.51 18.67 11.97
C ILE A 95 -5.40 19.93 12.82
N VAL A 96 -4.23 20.18 13.40
CA VAL A 96 -4.00 21.34 14.29
C VAL A 96 -4.17 22.66 13.55
N ILE A 97 -3.57 22.79 12.36
CA ILE A 97 -3.71 23.99 11.52
C ILE A 97 -5.17 24.21 11.09
N SER A 98 -5.85 23.14 10.69
CA SER A 98 -7.26 23.19 10.29
C SER A 98 -8.15 23.60 11.46
N ALA A 99 -7.94 23.03 12.65
CA ALA A 99 -8.70 23.38 13.84
C ALA A 99 -8.58 24.87 14.15
N GLU A 100 -7.37 25.41 14.08
CA GLU A 100 -7.12 26.81 14.36
C GLU A 100 -7.67 27.75 13.27
N ALA A 101 -7.57 27.37 11.99
CA ALA A 101 -8.18 28.11 10.91
C ALA A 101 -9.71 28.21 11.09
N PHE A 102 -10.38 27.11 11.48
CA PHE A 102 -11.81 27.12 11.76
C PHE A 102 -12.19 27.89 13.03
N ARG A 103 -11.37 27.89 14.08
CA ARG A 103 -11.61 28.71 15.28
C ARG A 103 -11.54 30.21 14.97
N ASN A 104 -10.67 30.61 14.04
CA ASN A 104 -10.42 32.01 13.71
C ASN A 104 -11.35 32.58 12.64
N ASP A 105 -11.57 31.85 11.55
CA ASP A 105 -12.49 32.25 10.46
C ASP A 105 -13.17 31.03 9.86
N GLU A 106 -14.20 30.53 10.54
CA GLU A 106 -14.93 29.35 10.09
C GLU A 106 -15.51 29.52 8.69
N LYS A 107 -16.26 30.61 8.46
CA LYS A 107 -16.98 30.82 7.21
C LYS A 107 -16.00 30.98 6.05
N GLY A 108 -14.91 31.74 6.24
CA GLY A 108 -13.88 31.91 5.23
C GLY A 108 -13.11 30.64 4.94
N THR A 109 -12.72 29.88 5.97
CA THR A 109 -12.00 28.60 5.83
C THR A 109 -12.87 27.56 5.12
N LEU A 110 -14.14 27.42 5.52
CA LEU A 110 -15.08 26.50 4.87
C LEU A 110 -15.31 26.89 3.40
N LYS A 111 -15.48 28.18 3.13
CA LYS A 111 -15.64 28.69 1.76
C LYS A 111 -14.40 28.44 0.90
N ALA A 112 -13.20 28.66 1.46
CA ALA A 112 -11.95 28.41 0.77
C ALA A 112 -11.77 26.93 0.42
N PHE A 113 -11.85 26.05 1.42
CA PHE A 113 -11.67 24.62 1.22
C PHE A 113 -12.74 24.02 0.29
N GLY A 114 -14.01 24.39 0.46
CA GLY A 114 -15.09 23.84 -0.35
C GLY A 114 -15.07 24.30 -1.81
N ILE A 115 -14.71 25.55 -2.10
CA ILE A 115 -14.49 25.99 -3.50
C ILE A 115 -13.24 25.30 -4.05
N GLY A 116 -12.15 25.20 -3.27
CA GLY A 116 -10.97 24.43 -3.65
C GLY A 116 -11.30 22.98 -4.01
N ALA A 117 -12.19 22.34 -3.24
CA ALA A 117 -12.67 20.99 -3.50
C ALA A 117 -13.47 20.88 -4.81
N GLN A 118 -14.28 21.88 -5.17
CA GLN A 118 -14.97 21.91 -6.48
C GLN A 118 -13.98 21.95 -7.64
N PHE A 119 -12.93 22.78 -7.55
CA PHE A 119 -11.87 22.82 -8.56
C PHE A 119 -11.10 21.51 -8.62
N ALA A 120 -10.75 20.94 -7.46
CA ALA A 120 -10.06 19.65 -7.40
C ALA A 120 -10.91 18.51 -7.99
N LEU A 121 -12.22 18.49 -7.77
CA LEU A 121 -13.13 17.54 -8.39
C LEU A 121 -13.13 17.68 -9.93
N LEU A 122 -13.19 18.91 -10.46
CA LEU A 122 -13.14 19.13 -11.90
C LEU A 122 -11.81 18.69 -12.50
N ILE A 123 -10.68 19.02 -11.86
CA ILE A 123 -9.35 18.61 -12.31
C ILE A 123 -9.21 17.08 -12.28
N ALA A 124 -9.66 16.43 -11.21
CA ALA A 124 -9.65 14.98 -11.09
C ALA A 124 -10.50 14.34 -12.20
N ALA A 125 -11.75 14.80 -12.34
CA ALA A 125 -12.68 14.24 -13.30
C ALA A 125 -12.21 14.40 -14.75
N LEU A 126 -11.78 15.60 -15.13
CA LEU A 126 -11.23 15.84 -16.47
C LEU A 126 -9.96 15.02 -16.76
N SER A 127 -9.22 14.61 -15.71
CA SER A 127 -8.07 13.70 -15.87
C SER A 127 -8.48 12.23 -16.08
N ILE A 128 -9.58 11.80 -15.49
CA ILE A 128 -10.06 10.41 -15.50
C ILE A 128 -10.90 10.13 -16.75
N LEU A 129 -11.79 11.04 -17.13
CA LEU A 129 -12.81 10.86 -18.15
C LEU A 129 -12.29 10.27 -19.49
N PRO A 130 -11.14 10.73 -20.05
CA PRO A 130 -10.61 10.13 -21.29
C PRO A 130 -10.21 8.66 -21.10
N SER A 131 -9.47 8.36 -20.03
CA SER A 131 -9.01 7.00 -19.72
C SER A 131 -10.16 6.06 -19.35
N LEU A 132 -11.25 6.59 -18.81
CA LEU A 132 -12.48 5.83 -18.56
C LEU A 132 -13.11 5.38 -19.87
N GLY A 133 -13.16 6.24 -20.89
CA GLY A 133 -13.64 5.87 -22.23
C GLY A 133 -12.80 4.77 -22.86
N GLU A 134 -11.48 4.88 -22.79
CA GLU A 134 -10.53 3.86 -23.28
C GLU A 134 -10.70 2.53 -22.54
N ALA A 135 -10.80 2.57 -21.21
CA ALA A 135 -10.99 1.39 -20.38
C ALA A 135 -12.24 0.58 -20.75
N TYR A 136 -13.35 1.27 -21.07
CA TYR A 136 -14.57 0.60 -21.53
C TYR A 136 -14.43 0.04 -22.94
N LYS A 137 -13.70 0.73 -23.83
CA LYS A 137 -13.43 0.28 -25.20
C LYS A 137 -12.59 -1.00 -25.22
N GLU A 138 -11.56 -1.07 -24.37
CA GLU A 138 -10.67 -2.23 -24.24
C GLU A 138 -11.26 -3.34 -23.34
N GLY A 139 -12.36 -3.07 -22.64
CA GLY A 139 -12.96 -4.00 -21.70
C GLY A 139 -12.16 -4.23 -20.41
N ASP A 140 -11.15 -3.39 -20.16
CA ASP A 140 -10.27 -3.40 -18.99
C ASP A 140 -10.41 -2.10 -18.17
N ILE A 141 -11.15 -2.21 -17.06
CA ILE A 141 -11.42 -1.07 -16.18
C ILE A 141 -10.16 -0.54 -15.46
N TYR A 142 -9.08 -1.32 -15.39
CA TYR A 142 -7.85 -0.91 -14.71
C TYR A 142 -7.08 0.19 -15.47
N LEU A 143 -7.40 0.41 -16.74
CA LEU A 143 -6.87 1.53 -17.53
C LEU A 143 -7.45 2.90 -17.12
N ALA A 144 -8.57 2.92 -16.37
CA ALA A 144 -9.28 4.15 -15.99
C ALA A 144 -8.68 4.88 -14.77
N SER A 145 -7.36 5.01 -14.70
CA SER A 145 -6.69 5.73 -13.60
C SER A 145 -6.47 7.21 -13.89
N GLY A 146 -6.56 7.64 -15.15
CA GLY A 146 -6.20 8.98 -15.57
C GLY A 146 -4.71 9.28 -15.42
N LYS A 147 -4.31 10.52 -15.75
CA LYS A 147 -2.90 10.96 -15.67
C LYS A 147 -2.46 11.30 -14.24
N LEU A 148 -3.42 11.55 -13.34
CA LEU A 148 -3.14 11.99 -11.98
C LEU A 148 -3.16 10.86 -10.95
N PHE A 149 -3.56 9.63 -11.30
CA PHE A 149 -3.61 8.54 -10.33
C PHE A 149 -2.90 7.29 -10.85
N ALA A 150 -2.20 6.62 -9.94
CA ALA A 150 -1.58 5.33 -10.22
C ALA A 150 -2.62 4.18 -10.33
N HIS A 151 -3.84 4.39 -9.84
CA HIS A 151 -4.87 3.34 -9.83
C HIS A 151 -6.29 3.93 -9.74
N LYS A 152 -7.25 3.30 -10.45
CA LYS A 152 -8.66 3.71 -10.50
C LYS A 152 -9.33 3.83 -9.12
N ASN A 153 -8.96 2.97 -8.17
CA ASN A 153 -9.57 2.98 -6.83
C ASN A 153 -9.22 4.27 -6.07
N TYR A 154 -8.00 4.78 -6.24
CA TYR A 154 -7.59 6.04 -5.61
C TYR A 154 -8.26 7.24 -6.26
N ALA A 155 -8.46 7.17 -7.58
CA ALA A 155 -9.22 8.17 -8.32
C ALA A 155 -10.66 8.26 -7.76
N ALA A 156 -11.38 7.14 -7.72
CA ALA A 156 -12.74 7.08 -7.18
C ALA A 156 -12.84 7.52 -5.71
N ALA A 157 -11.89 7.09 -4.86
CA ALA A 157 -11.88 7.47 -3.45
C ALA A 157 -11.59 8.97 -3.26
N THR A 158 -10.71 9.55 -4.07
CA THR A 158 -10.40 11.00 -4.02
C THR A 158 -11.61 11.83 -4.39
N LEU A 159 -12.36 11.42 -5.42
CA LEU A 159 -13.63 12.05 -5.79
C LEU A 159 -14.63 11.99 -4.62
N LEU A 160 -14.83 10.81 -4.02
CA LEU A 160 -15.78 10.64 -2.91
C LEU A 160 -15.43 11.52 -1.70
N MET A 161 -14.15 11.58 -1.33
CA MET A 161 -13.68 12.33 -0.16
C MET A 161 -13.86 13.85 -0.28
N LEU A 162 -13.90 14.39 -1.50
CA LEU A 162 -14.05 15.83 -1.77
C LEU A 162 -15.51 16.28 -1.88
N ILE A 163 -16.45 15.38 -2.19
CA ILE A 163 -17.87 15.72 -2.40
C ILE A 163 -18.50 16.48 -1.21
N PRO A 164 -18.33 16.06 0.06
CA PRO A 164 -18.97 16.77 1.17
C PRO A 164 -18.54 18.24 1.28
N ALA A 165 -17.24 18.51 1.14
CA ALA A 165 -16.71 19.87 1.16
C ALA A 165 -17.16 20.68 -0.08
N ALA A 166 -17.18 20.05 -1.26
CA ALA A 166 -17.65 20.68 -2.48
C ALA A 166 -19.13 21.08 -2.41
N LEU A 167 -19.97 20.31 -1.72
CA LEU A 167 -21.39 20.60 -1.50
C LEU A 167 -21.65 21.63 -0.40
N ALA A 168 -20.71 21.80 0.55
CA ALA A 168 -20.88 22.66 1.72
C ALA A 168 -21.07 24.15 1.39
N VAL A 169 -20.50 24.61 0.27
CA VAL A 169 -20.46 26.02 -0.12
C VAL A 169 -20.62 26.16 -1.62
N ARG A 170 -21.07 27.33 -2.06
CA ARG A 170 -21.08 27.69 -3.48
C ARG A 170 -20.56 29.12 -3.67
N LEU A 171 -19.95 29.37 -4.81
CA LEU A 171 -19.72 30.74 -5.25
C LEU A 171 -21.08 31.42 -5.48
N PRO A 172 -21.19 32.74 -5.20
CA PRO A 172 -22.39 33.48 -5.55
C PRO A 172 -22.61 33.44 -7.07
N GLU A 173 -23.82 33.80 -7.49
CA GLU A 173 -24.26 33.85 -8.90
C GLU A 173 -24.55 32.48 -9.55
N THR A 174 -25.19 32.55 -10.72
CA THR A 174 -25.61 31.39 -11.52
C THR A 174 -24.43 30.53 -11.93
N LEU A 175 -23.29 31.14 -12.31
CA LEU A 175 -22.08 30.42 -12.70
C LEU A 175 -21.54 29.55 -11.56
N GLY A 176 -21.50 30.08 -10.33
CA GLY A 176 -21.05 29.34 -9.15
C GLY A 176 -21.90 28.11 -8.85
N THR A 177 -23.21 28.19 -9.11
CA THR A 177 -24.14 27.06 -8.95
C THR A 177 -23.88 25.99 -10.00
N TRP A 178 -23.68 26.36 -11.26
CA TRP A 178 -23.37 25.41 -12.33
C TRP A 178 -22.00 24.76 -12.14
N LEU A 179 -20.98 25.52 -11.71
CA LEU A 179 -19.66 24.99 -11.41
C LEU A 179 -19.74 23.86 -10.38
N GLN A 180 -20.42 24.09 -9.25
CA GLN A 180 -20.60 23.08 -8.21
C GLN A 180 -21.34 21.85 -8.74
N ARG A 181 -22.45 22.06 -9.47
CA ARG A 181 -23.28 20.96 -10.00
C ARG A 181 -22.53 20.11 -11.01
N ILE A 182 -21.76 20.73 -11.91
CA ILE A 182 -20.95 20.03 -12.90
C ILE A 182 -19.83 19.25 -12.21
N ALA A 183 -19.12 19.88 -11.27
CA ALA A 183 -18.04 19.23 -10.51
C ALA A 183 -18.52 17.98 -9.77
N VAL A 184 -19.61 18.10 -9.02
CA VAL A 184 -20.19 16.98 -8.26
C VAL A 184 -20.84 15.95 -9.18
N GLY A 185 -21.54 16.40 -10.24
CA GLY A 185 -22.19 15.51 -11.20
C GLY A 185 -21.19 14.62 -11.94
N LEU A 186 -20.08 15.19 -12.43
CA LEU A 186 -18.99 14.43 -13.05
C LEU A 186 -18.33 13.46 -12.05
N ALA A 187 -18.08 13.92 -10.82
CA ALA A 187 -17.50 13.06 -9.78
C ALA A 187 -18.40 11.85 -9.47
N LEU A 188 -19.71 12.06 -9.34
CA LEU A 188 -20.68 10.98 -9.11
C LEU A 188 -20.76 10.03 -10.30
N PHE A 189 -20.77 10.56 -11.52
CA PHE A 189 -20.71 9.76 -12.74
C PHE A 189 -19.48 8.85 -12.73
N GLU A 190 -18.28 9.40 -12.52
CA GLU A 190 -17.06 8.59 -12.53
C GLU A 190 -16.99 7.60 -11.36
N ILE A 191 -17.43 7.97 -10.16
CA ILE A 191 -17.52 7.02 -9.04
C ILE A 191 -18.37 5.80 -9.41
N LEU A 192 -19.50 6.01 -10.10
CA LEU A 192 -20.33 4.91 -10.58
C LEU A 192 -19.62 4.08 -11.65
N PHE A 193 -18.95 4.70 -12.63
CA PHE A 193 -18.40 3.96 -13.76
C PHE A 193 -16.98 3.39 -13.55
N LEU A 194 -16.23 3.85 -12.53
CA LEU A 194 -14.91 3.32 -12.12
C LEU A 194 -14.98 1.96 -11.40
N ARG A 195 -16.18 1.50 -11.04
CA ARG A 195 -16.45 0.17 -10.44
C ARG A 195 -15.57 -0.15 -9.23
N THR A 196 -15.52 0.77 -8.28
CA THR A 196 -14.76 0.58 -7.04
C THR A 196 -15.71 0.24 -5.90
N ARG A 197 -15.84 -1.06 -5.61
CA ARG A 197 -16.80 -1.61 -4.63
C ARG A 197 -16.71 -0.92 -3.26
N GLY A 198 -15.48 -0.69 -2.77
CA GLY A 198 -15.25 0.00 -1.50
C GLY A 198 -15.76 1.45 -1.48
N VAL A 199 -15.68 2.16 -2.61
CA VAL A 199 -16.18 3.54 -2.74
C VAL A 199 -17.71 3.55 -2.81
N TRP A 200 -18.33 2.61 -3.52
CA TRP A 200 -19.79 2.49 -3.52
C TRP A 200 -20.35 2.17 -2.14
N LEU A 201 -19.70 1.24 -1.41
CA LEU A 201 -20.07 0.91 -0.04
C LEU A 201 -19.92 2.12 0.89
N ALA A 202 -18.81 2.85 0.79
CA ALA A 202 -18.58 4.07 1.56
C ALA A 202 -19.63 5.15 1.25
N ALA A 203 -19.98 5.36 -0.03
CA ALA A 203 -21.01 6.31 -0.44
C ALA A 203 -22.41 5.92 0.08
N ALA A 204 -22.77 4.64 0.01
CA ALA A 204 -24.04 4.15 0.56
C ALA A 204 -24.08 4.32 2.09
N LEU A 205 -22.97 4.03 2.79
CA LEU A 205 -22.88 4.24 4.23
C LEU A 205 -22.98 5.72 4.61
N MET A 206 -22.37 6.63 3.84
CA MET A 206 -22.54 8.08 4.03
C MET A 206 -24.02 8.47 3.95
N ALA A 207 -24.75 8.01 2.93
CA ALA A 207 -26.16 8.32 2.76
C ALA A 207 -27.02 7.72 3.89
N LEU A 208 -26.72 6.51 4.34
CA LEU A 208 -27.38 5.85 5.47
C LEU A 208 -27.14 6.60 6.79
N VAL A 209 -25.90 6.97 7.08
CA VAL A 209 -25.56 7.74 8.30
C VAL A 209 -26.22 9.11 8.25
N ALA A 210 -26.19 9.80 7.11
CA ALA A 210 -26.89 11.07 6.94
C ALA A 210 -28.40 10.93 7.22
N ALA A 211 -29.04 9.92 6.63
CA ALA A 211 -30.46 9.65 6.86
C ALA A 211 -30.76 9.37 8.34
N GLY A 212 -29.94 8.55 9.00
CA GLY A 212 -30.08 8.23 10.43
C GLY A 212 -29.92 9.46 11.34
N VAL A 213 -28.90 10.30 11.07
CA VAL A 213 -28.66 11.54 11.81
C VAL A 213 -29.82 12.51 11.65
N TYR A 214 -30.26 12.76 10.42
CA TYR A 214 -31.39 13.65 10.18
C TYR A 214 -32.71 13.10 10.73
N ALA A 215 -32.91 11.77 10.73
CA ALA A 215 -34.04 11.14 11.42
C ALA A 215 -34.00 11.39 12.94
N ALA A 216 -32.84 11.19 13.57
CA ALA A 216 -32.65 11.44 15.00
C ALA A 216 -32.89 12.92 15.36
N GLN A 217 -32.53 13.83 14.46
CA GLN A 217 -32.76 15.28 14.59
C GLN A 217 -34.16 15.73 14.15
N LYS A 218 -35.06 14.78 13.83
CA LYS A 218 -36.44 15.03 13.37
C LYS A 218 -36.53 15.92 12.12
N ASP A 219 -35.54 15.87 11.25
CA ASP A 219 -35.49 16.61 9.98
C ASP A 219 -35.91 15.72 8.81
N SER A 220 -37.22 15.68 8.53
CA SER A 220 -37.80 14.81 7.52
C SER A 220 -37.34 15.17 6.10
N THR A 221 -37.09 16.44 5.81
CA THR A 221 -36.64 16.91 4.49
C THR A 221 -35.26 16.35 4.16
N TYR A 222 -34.25 16.60 5.00
CA TYR A 222 -32.89 16.14 4.73
C TYR A 222 -32.76 14.61 4.89
N ARG A 223 -33.55 13.99 5.79
CA ARG A 223 -33.67 12.53 5.86
C ARG A 223 -34.14 11.95 4.53
N ASN A 224 -35.24 12.47 3.97
CA ASN A 224 -35.79 11.96 2.72
C ASN A 224 -34.83 12.21 1.54
N GLN A 225 -34.15 13.36 1.49
CA GLN A 225 -33.09 13.62 0.52
C GLN A 225 -31.93 12.61 0.62
N SER A 226 -31.52 12.25 1.84
CA SER A 226 -30.47 11.26 2.07
C SER A 226 -30.92 9.85 1.63
N LEU A 227 -32.17 9.50 1.86
CA LEU A 227 -32.76 8.24 1.37
C LEU A 227 -32.88 8.21 -0.16
N ILE A 228 -33.23 9.33 -0.79
CA ILE A 228 -33.21 9.46 -2.25
C ILE A 228 -31.79 9.30 -2.79
N ALA A 229 -30.80 9.94 -2.17
CA ALA A 229 -29.40 9.77 -2.56
C ALA A 229 -28.95 8.31 -2.45
N LEU A 230 -29.33 7.60 -1.37
CA LEU A 230 -29.09 6.17 -1.23
C LEU A 230 -29.76 5.35 -2.34
N ALA A 231 -31.02 5.64 -2.67
CA ALA A 231 -31.74 4.96 -3.75
C ALA A 231 -31.05 5.20 -5.10
N VAL A 232 -30.61 6.43 -5.38
CA VAL A 232 -29.85 6.77 -6.60
C VAL A 232 -28.52 6.00 -6.66
N ILE A 233 -27.80 5.87 -5.54
CA ILE A 233 -26.57 5.07 -5.48
C ILE A 233 -26.87 3.60 -5.78
N ILE A 234 -27.90 3.01 -5.16
CA ILE A 234 -28.29 1.61 -5.37
C ILE A 234 -28.66 1.36 -6.84
N VAL A 235 -29.50 2.23 -7.42
CA VAL A 235 -29.90 2.13 -8.83
C VAL A 235 -28.70 2.31 -9.75
N GLY A 236 -27.85 3.32 -9.48
CA GLY A 236 -26.63 3.58 -10.26
C GLY A 236 -25.64 2.41 -10.22
N VAL A 237 -25.45 1.79 -9.06
CA VAL A 237 -24.64 0.58 -8.90
C VAL A 237 -25.27 -0.60 -9.66
N GLY A 238 -26.59 -0.77 -9.58
CA GLY A 238 -27.31 -1.78 -10.36
C GLY A 238 -27.09 -1.61 -11.86
N ILE A 239 -27.22 -0.38 -12.38
CA ILE A 239 -26.92 -0.02 -13.77
C ILE A 239 -25.46 -0.35 -14.10
N ALA A 240 -24.50 0.09 -13.29
CA ALA A 240 -23.08 -0.16 -13.52
C ALA A 240 -22.73 -1.66 -13.55
N ILE A 241 -23.42 -2.49 -12.75
CA ILE A 241 -23.30 -3.95 -12.76
C ILE A 241 -23.88 -4.54 -14.05
N VAL A 242 -25.09 -4.11 -14.46
CA VAL A 242 -25.76 -4.59 -15.68
C VAL A 242 -24.91 -4.29 -16.92
N PHE A 243 -24.42 -3.06 -17.07
CA PHE A 243 -23.55 -2.69 -18.19
C PHE A 243 -22.12 -3.22 -18.06
N GLY A 244 -21.73 -3.67 -16.87
CA GLY A 244 -20.36 -4.02 -16.56
C GLY A 244 -20.02 -5.48 -16.46
N GLY A 245 -21.02 -6.35 -16.36
CA GLY A 245 -20.87 -7.76 -16.08
C GLY A 245 -20.69 -8.01 -14.59
N ALA A 246 -21.63 -8.77 -14.00
CA ALA A 246 -21.63 -9.10 -12.58
C ALA A 246 -20.36 -9.84 -12.14
N GLU A 247 -19.81 -10.72 -12.99
CA GLU A 247 -18.62 -11.51 -12.66
C GLU A 247 -17.38 -10.62 -12.37
N LYS A 248 -17.17 -9.57 -13.15
CA LYS A 248 -16.09 -8.58 -12.92
C LYS A 248 -16.27 -7.82 -11.60
N VAL A 249 -17.53 -7.67 -11.15
CA VAL A 249 -17.91 -6.94 -9.92
C VAL A 249 -18.10 -7.86 -8.71
N PHE A 250 -18.12 -9.18 -8.85
CA PHE A 250 -18.28 -10.10 -7.72
C PHE A 250 -17.15 -11.13 -7.56
N ASP A 251 -16.03 -10.99 -8.28
CA ASP A 251 -14.87 -11.86 -8.09
C ASP A 251 -14.43 -11.96 -6.61
N SER A 252 -14.53 -13.18 -6.05
CA SER A 252 -14.24 -13.55 -4.67
C SER A 252 -12.76 -13.88 -4.42
N SER A 253 -11.95 -14.04 -5.46
CA SER A 253 -10.51 -14.37 -5.37
C SER A 253 -9.74 -13.32 -4.54
N THR A 254 -10.16 -12.07 -4.66
CA THR A 254 -9.61 -10.92 -3.92
C THR A 254 -9.88 -11.01 -2.42
N ILE A 255 -11.06 -11.47 -2.01
CA ILE A 255 -11.45 -11.61 -0.60
C ILE A 255 -10.69 -12.76 0.06
N GLN A 256 -10.54 -13.89 -0.64
CA GLN A 256 -9.76 -15.03 -0.14
C GLN A 256 -8.31 -14.63 0.14
N SER A 257 -7.69 -13.90 -0.79
CA SER A 257 -6.33 -13.39 -0.60
C SER A 257 -6.23 -12.42 0.59
N ARG A 258 -7.21 -11.51 0.76
CA ARG A 258 -7.26 -10.58 1.90
C ARG A 258 -7.41 -11.27 3.24
N MET A 259 -8.18 -12.36 3.31
CA MET A 259 -8.33 -13.15 4.55
C MET A 259 -6.98 -13.67 5.05
N HIS A 260 -6.09 -14.06 4.13
CA HIS A 260 -4.72 -14.47 4.48
C HIS A 260 -3.93 -13.30 5.07
N TYR A 261 -3.99 -12.12 4.46
CA TYR A 261 -3.29 -10.92 4.94
C TYR A 261 -3.79 -10.51 6.33
N TRP A 262 -5.11 -10.59 6.56
CA TRP A 262 -5.74 -10.26 7.84
C TRP A 262 -5.36 -11.26 8.94
N LYS A 263 -5.27 -12.54 8.60
CA LYS A 263 -4.77 -13.56 9.52
C LYS A 263 -3.32 -13.26 9.93
N ALA A 264 -2.45 -12.96 8.96
CA ALA A 264 -1.07 -12.57 9.23
C ALA A 264 -0.98 -11.29 10.10
N SER A 265 -1.75 -10.24 9.79
CA SER A 265 -1.82 -9.04 10.63
C SER A 265 -2.26 -9.34 12.07
N LYS A 266 -3.22 -10.23 12.24
CA LYS A 266 -3.68 -10.66 13.57
C LYS A 266 -2.57 -11.39 14.33
N GLU A 267 -1.85 -12.30 13.68
CA GLU A 267 -0.73 -13.03 14.28
C GLU A 267 0.37 -12.05 14.71
N MET A 268 0.78 -11.12 13.84
CA MET A 268 1.75 -10.08 14.19
C MET A 268 1.34 -9.25 15.41
N PHE A 269 0.06 -8.88 15.50
CA PHE A 269 -0.48 -8.17 16.66
C PHE A 269 -0.45 -9.03 17.93
N LEU A 270 -0.85 -10.31 17.84
CA LEU A 270 -0.85 -11.20 19.00
C LEU A 270 0.57 -11.48 19.52
N ASP A 271 1.55 -11.53 18.63
CA ASP A 271 2.96 -11.72 18.98
C ASP A 271 3.58 -10.45 19.59
N ASN A 272 3.13 -9.26 19.18
CA ASN A 272 3.64 -7.97 19.64
C ASN A 272 2.49 -6.99 20.02
N PRO A 273 1.68 -7.27 21.05
CA PRO A 273 0.42 -6.56 21.27
C PRO A 273 0.59 -5.10 21.71
N ILE A 274 1.70 -4.76 22.37
CA ILE A 274 1.93 -3.41 22.90
C ILE A 274 2.45 -2.49 21.79
N SER A 275 3.63 -2.80 21.24
CA SER A 275 4.33 -1.92 20.31
C SER A 275 4.10 -2.26 18.83
N GLY A 276 3.55 -3.43 18.53
CA GLY A 276 3.50 -3.97 17.18
C GLY A 276 4.89 -4.32 16.64
N VAL A 277 4.93 -4.76 15.38
CA VAL A 277 6.21 -5.07 14.70
C VAL A 277 7.03 -3.82 14.37
N GLY A 278 6.41 -2.64 14.42
CA GLY A 278 7.00 -1.35 14.07
C GLY A 278 6.33 -0.74 12.84
N GLY A 279 6.20 0.59 12.84
CA GLY A 279 5.66 1.35 11.71
C GLY A 279 6.39 1.04 10.39
N GLY A 280 5.64 0.73 9.34
CA GLY A 280 6.15 0.38 8.02
C GLY A 280 6.78 -1.02 7.91
N GLN A 281 6.82 -1.83 8.98
CA GLN A 281 7.47 -3.15 8.96
C GLN A 281 6.54 -4.28 8.50
N TRP A 282 5.23 -4.05 8.32
CA TRP A 282 4.30 -5.14 7.96
C TRP A 282 4.75 -5.90 6.70
N LYS A 283 5.20 -5.16 5.67
CA LYS A 283 5.69 -5.73 4.39
C LYS A 283 7.00 -6.53 4.53
N ILE A 284 7.77 -6.29 5.59
CA ILE A 284 9.04 -6.98 5.90
C ILE A 284 8.78 -8.28 6.65
N GLU A 285 7.82 -8.26 7.57
CA GLU A 285 7.46 -9.41 8.41
C GLU A 285 6.49 -10.38 7.72
N TYR A 286 5.64 -9.90 6.82
CA TYR A 286 4.58 -10.69 6.20
C TYR A 286 5.08 -11.99 5.53
N PRO A 287 6.18 -12.03 4.77
CA PRO A 287 6.65 -13.29 4.17
C PRO A 287 6.95 -14.40 5.19
N ALA A 288 7.39 -14.07 6.41
CA ALA A 288 7.68 -15.05 7.46
C ALA A 288 6.44 -15.79 7.95
N THR A 289 5.25 -15.20 7.81
CA THR A 289 3.97 -15.85 8.15
C THR A 289 3.58 -16.96 7.17
N GLY A 290 4.32 -17.08 6.06
CA GLY A 290 4.07 -18.06 5.00
C GLY A 290 3.03 -17.57 4.00
N LEU A 291 3.34 -17.72 2.71
CA LEU A 291 2.53 -17.22 1.60
C LEU A 291 1.54 -18.25 1.05
N LYS A 292 1.47 -19.44 1.65
CA LYS A 292 0.56 -20.50 1.21
C LYS A 292 -0.90 -20.05 1.35
N GLY A 293 -1.66 -20.06 0.25
CA GLY A 293 -3.06 -19.65 0.23
C GLY A 293 -3.30 -18.31 -0.46
N THR A 294 -2.25 -17.56 -0.80
CA THR A 294 -2.34 -16.41 -1.69
C THR A 294 -2.43 -16.83 -3.15
N ASN A 295 -2.53 -15.86 -4.06
CA ASN A 295 -2.37 -16.14 -5.49
C ASN A 295 -0.97 -16.70 -5.82
N GLU A 296 -0.84 -17.29 -7.01
CA GLU A 296 0.38 -17.99 -7.42
C GLU A 296 1.60 -17.08 -7.52
N SER A 297 1.43 -15.84 -8.01
CA SER A 297 2.54 -14.87 -8.11
C SER A 297 3.14 -14.56 -6.74
N VAL A 298 2.28 -14.37 -5.74
CA VAL A 298 2.72 -14.14 -4.35
C VAL A 298 3.36 -15.41 -3.77
N MET A 299 2.74 -16.58 -3.96
CA MET A 299 3.33 -17.86 -3.51
C MET A 299 4.67 -18.19 -4.17
N ASN A 300 4.94 -17.66 -5.36
CA ASN A 300 6.21 -17.78 -6.07
C ASN A 300 7.27 -16.77 -5.56
N GLY A 301 6.85 -15.69 -4.92
CA GLY A 301 7.72 -14.58 -4.51
C GLY A 301 8.00 -13.59 -5.64
N THR A 302 7.21 -13.58 -6.72
CA THR A 302 7.32 -12.60 -7.82
C THR A 302 6.55 -11.32 -7.55
N THR A 303 5.52 -11.37 -6.69
CA THR A 303 4.76 -10.19 -6.26
C THR A 303 4.81 -10.06 -4.75
N SER A 304 5.31 -8.92 -4.27
CA SER A 304 5.27 -8.54 -2.86
C SER A 304 3.91 -7.96 -2.49
N ILE A 305 3.39 -8.34 -1.33
CA ILE A 305 2.23 -7.68 -0.72
C ILE A 305 2.75 -6.66 0.28
N LEU A 306 2.30 -5.42 0.14
CA LEU A 306 2.87 -4.29 0.89
C LEU A 306 2.05 -3.93 2.14
N ARG A 307 0.79 -4.37 2.21
CA ARG A 307 -0.17 -4.00 3.27
C ARG A 307 -1.41 -4.91 3.26
N PRO A 308 -2.16 -4.99 4.37
CA PRO A 308 -3.28 -5.93 4.51
C PRO A 308 -4.62 -5.48 3.91
N HIS A 309 -4.69 -4.31 3.25
CA HIS A 309 -5.94 -3.73 2.76
C HIS A 309 -7.01 -3.54 3.85
N ASN A 310 -6.58 -3.17 5.05
CA ASN A 310 -7.44 -2.78 6.17
C ASN A 310 -6.62 -1.91 7.12
N ASP A 311 -6.94 -0.62 7.22
CA ASP A 311 -6.15 0.35 8.00
C ASP A 311 -6.12 0.02 9.51
N ILE A 312 -7.20 -0.54 10.07
CA ILE A 312 -7.25 -0.90 11.49
C ILE A 312 -6.32 -2.07 11.78
N LEU A 313 -6.41 -3.15 10.98
CA LEU A 313 -5.52 -4.30 11.12
C LEU A 313 -4.07 -3.92 10.80
N TRP A 314 -3.86 -3.01 9.85
CA TRP A 314 -2.53 -2.51 9.54
C TRP A 314 -1.92 -1.78 10.74
N LEU A 315 -2.63 -0.81 11.32
CA LEU A 315 -2.18 -0.10 12.51
C LEU A 315 -2.00 -1.03 13.71
N LEU A 316 -2.92 -1.98 13.96
CA LEU A 316 -2.77 -2.95 15.05
C LEU A 316 -1.50 -3.78 14.90
N SER A 317 -1.24 -4.32 13.70
CA SER A 317 -0.04 -5.12 13.47
C SER A 317 1.26 -4.32 13.60
N GLU A 318 1.30 -3.08 13.12
CA GLU A 318 2.52 -2.27 13.13
C GLU A 318 2.76 -1.51 14.43
N THR A 319 1.70 -1.13 15.16
CA THR A 319 1.79 -0.24 16.32
C THR A 319 1.22 -0.83 17.60
N GLY A 320 0.65 -2.03 17.57
CA GLY A 320 0.03 -2.66 18.73
C GLY A 320 -1.14 -1.84 19.26
N ILE A 321 -1.14 -1.56 20.57
CA ILE A 321 -2.16 -0.70 21.20
C ILE A 321 -2.10 0.75 20.72
N GLY A 322 -1.06 1.18 20.00
CA GLY A 322 -1.01 2.47 19.31
C GLY A 322 -2.18 2.69 18.36
N ALA A 323 -2.74 1.62 17.79
CA ALA A 323 -3.93 1.71 16.95
C ALA A 323 -5.16 2.28 17.69
N LEU A 324 -5.19 2.21 19.04
CA LEU A 324 -6.26 2.79 19.85
C LEU A 324 -6.32 4.31 19.75
N PHE A 325 -5.21 4.99 19.41
CA PHE A 325 -5.24 6.42 19.12
C PHE A 325 -6.11 6.72 17.89
N PHE A 326 -5.95 5.95 16.81
CA PHE A 326 -6.75 6.10 15.60
C PHE A 326 -8.21 5.68 15.85
N ILE A 327 -8.44 4.54 16.50
CA ILE A 327 -9.79 4.06 16.82
C ILE A 327 -10.52 5.06 17.72
N GLY A 328 -9.87 5.54 18.78
CA GLY A 328 -10.42 6.56 19.67
C GLY A 328 -10.74 7.86 18.93
N MET A 329 -9.86 8.29 18.03
CA MET A 329 -10.06 9.49 17.21
C MET A 329 -11.28 9.35 16.30
N MET A 330 -11.43 8.20 15.64
CA MET A 330 -12.60 7.87 14.80
C MET A 330 -13.90 7.81 15.62
N LEU A 331 -13.88 7.14 16.79
CA LEU A 331 -15.05 7.03 17.66
C LEU A 331 -15.49 8.41 18.18
N LEU A 332 -14.55 9.22 18.67
CA LEU A 332 -14.87 10.58 19.11
C LEU A 332 -15.43 11.43 17.98
N ALA A 333 -14.87 11.34 16.77
CA ALA A 333 -15.40 12.06 15.61
C ALA A 333 -16.84 11.65 15.27
N LEU A 334 -17.13 10.34 15.29
CA LEU A 334 -18.49 9.81 15.06
C LEU A 334 -19.48 10.25 16.16
N LEU A 335 -19.04 10.35 17.42
CA LEU A 335 -19.88 10.86 18.50
C LEU A 335 -20.21 12.36 18.35
N HIS A 336 -19.31 13.15 17.75
CA HIS A 336 -19.56 14.56 17.44
C HIS A 336 -20.55 14.72 16.28
N LEU A 337 -20.47 13.85 15.28
CA LEU A 337 -21.34 13.83 14.10
C LEU A 337 -22.84 13.77 14.47
N LEU A 338 -23.19 13.15 15.60
CA LEU A 338 -24.58 13.05 16.08
C LEU A 338 -25.10 14.33 16.76
N LYS A 339 -24.24 15.29 17.13
CA LYS A 339 -24.62 16.41 18.00
C LYS A 339 -25.26 17.58 17.27
N THR A 340 -24.77 17.98 16.09
CA THR A 340 -25.33 19.14 15.36
C THR A 340 -25.38 18.93 13.84
N LYS A 341 -26.40 19.50 13.18
CA LYS A 341 -26.60 19.45 11.71
C LYS A 341 -25.40 19.97 10.93
N GLU A 342 -24.77 21.02 11.43
CA GLU A 342 -23.64 21.70 10.80
C GLU A 342 -22.38 20.82 10.70
N GLN A 343 -22.24 19.86 11.61
CA GLN A 343 -21.08 18.95 11.64
C GLN A 343 -21.21 17.76 10.69
N LEU A 344 -22.39 17.54 10.10
CA LEU A 344 -22.64 16.34 9.31
C LEU A 344 -21.76 16.29 8.04
N LEU A 345 -21.51 17.42 7.37
CA LEU A 345 -20.73 17.44 6.12
C LEU A 345 -19.32 16.86 6.30
N PHE A 346 -18.57 17.35 7.30
CA PHE A 346 -17.25 16.83 7.61
C PHE A 346 -17.32 15.46 8.30
N GLY A 347 -18.39 15.19 9.04
CA GLY A 347 -18.66 13.87 9.57
C GLY A 347 -18.80 12.80 8.47
N LEU A 348 -19.44 13.12 7.35
CA LEU A 348 -19.57 12.19 6.23
C LEU A 348 -18.22 11.88 5.56
N THR A 349 -17.30 12.86 5.49
CA THR A 349 -15.91 12.60 5.05
C THR A 349 -15.21 11.58 5.97
N ILE A 350 -15.45 11.65 7.28
CA ILE A 350 -14.88 10.73 8.27
C ILE A 350 -15.50 9.33 8.14
N VAL A 351 -16.83 9.25 7.94
CA VAL A 351 -17.52 7.99 7.64
C VAL A 351 -16.96 7.35 6.37
N ALA A 352 -16.78 8.14 5.30
CA ALA A 352 -16.23 7.68 4.04
C ALA A 352 -14.81 7.12 4.21
N PHE A 353 -13.94 7.84 4.93
CA PHE A 353 -12.58 7.44 5.21
C PHE A 353 -12.53 6.11 5.98
N GLY A 354 -13.29 6.00 7.08
CA GLY A 354 -13.36 4.80 7.90
C GLY A 354 -13.92 3.59 7.12
N ALA A 355 -15.03 3.78 6.40
CA ALA A 355 -15.67 2.73 5.62
C ALA A 355 -14.76 2.20 4.51
N TYR A 356 -14.11 3.11 3.77
CA TYR A 356 -13.15 2.73 2.73
C TYR A 356 -11.93 2.02 3.33
N GLY A 357 -11.47 2.43 4.52
CA GLY A 357 -10.35 1.83 5.23
C GLY A 357 -10.57 0.41 5.76
N PHE A 358 -11.79 -0.13 5.76
CA PHE A 358 -12.02 -1.55 6.09
C PHE A 358 -11.60 -2.52 4.98
N GLY A 359 -11.55 -2.05 3.73
CA GLY A 359 -11.19 -2.86 2.57
C GLY A 359 -10.07 -2.29 1.72
N GLU A 360 -9.55 -1.12 2.06
CA GLU A 360 -8.45 -0.42 1.41
C GLU A 360 -7.63 0.33 2.48
N PHE A 361 -6.73 1.23 2.06
CA PHE A 361 -5.72 1.86 2.91
C PHE A 361 -5.64 3.39 2.69
N PRO A 362 -6.72 4.14 2.98
CA PRO A 362 -6.74 5.59 2.80
C PRO A 362 -5.70 6.34 3.64
N LEU A 363 -5.22 5.79 4.77
CA LEU A 363 -4.15 6.40 5.56
C LEU A 363 -2.88 6.66 4.74
N GLU A 364 -2.57 5.79 3.77
CA GLU A 364 -1.35 5.93 2.96
C GLU A 364 -1.42 7.08 1.95
N ARG A 365 -2.62 7.48 1.50
CA ARG A 365 -2.78 8.34 0.33
C ARG A 365 -3.08 9.77 0.74
N THR A 366 -2.16 10.69 0.43
CA THR A 366 -2.27 12.13 0.75
C THR A 366 -3.55 12.78 0.23
N THR A 367 -4.05 12.38 -0.95
CA THR A 367 -5.32 12.90 -1.51
C THR A 367 -6.55 12.51 -0.68
N LEU A 368 -6.45 11.48 0.15
CA LEU A 368 -7.50 11.03 1.07
C LEU A 368 -7.23 11.55 2.49
N LEU A 369 -5.96 11.60 2.89
CA LEU A 369 -5.52 12.06 4.21
C LEU A 369 -5.83 13.56 4.43
N ILE A 370 -5.70 14.39 3.40
CA ILE A 370 -5.92 15.84 3.52
C ILE A 370 -7.39 16.20 3.79
N PRO A 371 -8.38 15.76 2.99
CA PRO A 371 -9.78 16.01 3.32
C PRO A 371 -10.19 15.43 4.68
N PHE A 372 -9.65 14.26 5.04
CA PHE A 372 -9.85 13.68 6.35
C PHE A 372 -9.28 14.55 7.48
N ALA A 373 -8.04 15.03 7.35
CA ALA A 373 -7.40 15.89 8.35
C ALA A 373 -8.13 17.22 8.53
N VAL A 374 -8.60 17.84 7.43
CA VAL A 374 -9.40 19.07 7.49
C VAL A 374 -10.74 18.82 8.19
N ALA A 375 -11.40 17.70 7.91
CA ALA A 375 -12.62 17.28 8.59
C ALA A 375 -12.42 17.07 10.09
N MET A 376 -11.34 16.38 10.46
CA MET A 376 -10.94 16.17 11.86
C MET A 376 -10.62 17.49 12.56
N GLY A 377 -9.93 18.42 11.88
CA GLY A 377 -9.66 19.77 12.38
C GLY A 377 -10.94 20.57 12.63
N TYR A 378 -11.92 20.50 11.72
CA TYR A 378 -13.23 21.13 11.92
C TYR A 378 -13.98 20.61 13.16
N LEU A 379 -13.85 19.32 13.48
CA LEU A 379 -14.41 18.77 14.71
C LEU A 379 -13.59 19.16 15.95
N ALA A 380 -12.27 19.19 15.84
CA ALA A 380 -11.36 19.63 16.90
C ALA A 380 -11.54 21.12 17.26
N SER A 381 -11.93 21.96 16.30
CA SER A 381 -12.21 23.38 16.55
C SER A 381 -13.42 23.60 17.47
N ARG A 382 -14.35 22.64 17.51
CA ARG A 382 -15.59 22.66 18.32
C ARG A 382 -15.55 21.78 19.56
N SER A 383 -14.53 20.93 19.64
CA SER A 383 -14.33 20.07 20.79
C SER A 383 -13.92 20.90 22.01
N LYS A 384 -14.33 20.48 23.20
CA LYS A 384 -13.88 21.09 24.44
C LYS A 384 -12.35 21.03 24.51
N SER A 385 -11.70 22.16 24.77
CA SER A 385 -10.27 22.19 24.96
C SER A 385 -9.90 21.53 26.29
N ILE A 386 -8.89 20.68 26.28
CA ILE A 386 -8.30 20.06 27.49
C ILE A 386 -7.21 20.97 28.05
N TYR A 387 -6.54 21.71 27.18
CA TYR A 387 -5.48 22.66 27.54
C TYR A 387 -5.76 24.02 26.90
N GLU A 388 -5.78 25.07 27.70
CA GLU A 388 -5.92 26.47 27.25
C GLU A 388 -4.88 27.35 27.94
N GLY A 389 -4.11 28.13 27.15
CA GLY A 389 -3.18 29.15 27.65
C GLY A 389 -1.68 28.76 27.59
N GLY A 390 -0.79 29.75 27.59
CA GLY A 390 0.68 29.54 27.55
C GLY A 390 1.32 29.61 26.15
N LYS A 391 2.58 29.15 26.04
CA LYS A 391 3.34 29.09 24.76
C LYS A 391 2.58 28.22 23.74
N PRO A 392 2.71 28.47 22.41
CA PRO A 392 1.95 27.78 21.37
C PRO A 392 2.50 26.36 21.11
N LEU A 393 2.43 25.49 22.13
CA LEU A 393 3.01 24.14 22.13
C LEU A 393 2.47 23.29 20.98
N SER A 394 1.16 23.24 20.77
CA SER A 394 0.54 22.49 19.67
C SER A 394 1.06 22.92 18.30
N MET A 395 1.35 24.20 18.15
CA MET A 395 1.84 24.81 16.91
C MET A 395 3.33 24.54 16.71
N GLY A 396 4.13 24.61 17.79
CA GLY A 396 5.53 24.21 17.77
C GLY A 396 5.70 22.72 17.43
N LEU A 397 4.89 21.85 18.05
CA LEU A 397 4.84 20.42 17.73
C LEU A 397 4.39 20.19 16.28
N SER A 398 3.38 20.92 15.81
CA SER A 398 2.91 20.82 14.42
C SER A 398 3.97 21.29 13.43
N ALA A 399 4.67 22.39 13.72
CA ALA A 399 5.78 22.87 12.89
C ALA A 399 6.88 21.82 12.78
N LEU A 400 7.31 21.25 13.91
CA LEU A 400 8.31 20.19 13.94
C LEU A 400 7.86 18.95 13.15
N ALA A 401 6.63 18.49 13.37
CA ALA A 401 6.04 17.36 12.68
C ALA A 401 5.98 17.58 11.15
N LEU A 402 5.59 18.78 10.71
CA LEU A 402 5.50 19.11 9.29
C LEU A 402 6.88 19.28 8.65
N VAL A 403 7.85 19.89 9.34
CA VAL A 403 9.24 19.96 8.86
C VAL A 403 9.80 18.55 8.69
N PHE A 404 9.58 17.67 9.67
CA PHE A 404 9.95 16.26 9.57
C PHE A 404 9.28 15.57 8.39
N THR A 405 7.98 15.79 8.20
CA THR A 405 7.22 15.28 7.04
C THR A 405 7.86 15.68 5.72
N VAL A 406 8.18 16.97 5.55
CA VAL A 406 8.79 17.49 4.32
C VAL A 406 10.19 16.90 4.13
N ALA A 407 11.01 16.87 5.17
CA ALA A 407 12.37 16.31 5.09
C ALA A 407 12.37 14.85 4.66
N VAL A 408 11.57 14.00 5.31
CA VAL A 408 11.42 12.58 4.95
C VAL A 408 10.87 12.44 3.53
N SER A 409 9.84 13.19 3.18
CA SER A 409 9.19 13.05 1.87
C SER A 409 10.09 13.48 0.71
N VAL A 410 10.85 14.58 0.86
CA VAL A 410 11.81 15.04 -0.15
C VAL A 410 12.95 14.03 -0.31
N ALA A 411 13.49 13.50 0.79
CA ALA A 411 14.52 12.48 0.74
C ALA A 411 14.02 11.20 0.04
N ARG A 412 12.78 10.78 0.31
CA ARG A 412 12.17 9.60 -0.34
C ARG A 412 11.88 9.83 -1.82
N VAL A 413 11.45 11.03 -2.21
CA VAL A 413 11.34 11.41 -3.64
C VAL A 413 12.71 11.30 -4.34
N GLY A 414 13.79 11.75 -3.70
CA GLY A 414 15.15 11.60 -4.22
C GLY A 414 15.56 10.13 -4.38
N GLY A 415 15.45 9.34 -3.30
CA GLY A 415 15.80 7.92 -3.32
C GLY A 415 14.98 7.10 -4.32
N GLU A 416 13.71 7.42 -4.49
CA GLU A 416 12.82 6.72 -5.42
C GLU A 416 13.17 6.99 -6.90
N LYS A 417 13.62 8.21 -7.25
CA LYS A 417 14.14 8.50 -8.60
C LYS A 417 15.36 7.64 -8.92
N GLU A 418 16.31 7.55 -7.99
CA GLU A 418 17.50 6.73 -8.15
C GLU A 418 17.15 5.23 -8.19
N ALA A 419 16.21 4.79 -7.35
CA ALA A 419 15.71 3.41 -7.38
C ALA A 419 15.02 3.07 -8.73
N ALA A 420 14.28 4.01 -9.32
CA ALA A 420 13.72 3.85 -10.66
C ALA A 420 14.82 3.65 -11.72
N GLN A 421 15.93 4.40 -11.63
CA GLN A 421 17.07 4.21 -12.52
C GLN A 421 17.82 2.90 -12.28
N ALA A 422 17.92 2.43 -11.04
CA ALA A 422 18.49 1.12 -10.72
C ALA A 422 17.65 -0.01 -11.34
N LEU A 423 16.32 0.09 -11.26
CA LEU A 423 15.39 -0.83 -11.89
C LEU A 423 15.46 -0.78 -13.43
N ASP A 424 15.54 0.41 -14.03
CA ASP A 424 15.75 0.56 -15.48
C ASP A 424 17.07 -0.10 -15.92
N GLY A 425 18.13 0.08 -15.12
CA GLY A 425 19.41 -0.61 -15.29
C GLY A 425 19.25 -2.13 -15.28
N TYR A 426 18.46 -2.68 -14.34
CA TYR A 426 18.14 -4.10 -14.30
C TYR A 426 17.40 -4.57 -15.55
N MET A 427 16.37 -3.85 -15.98
CA MET A 427 15.58 -4.18 -17.18
C MET A 427 16.43 -4.16 -18.46
N LYS A 428 17.39 -3.24 -18.55
CA LYS A 428 18.33 -3.11 -19.68
C LYS A 428 19.61 -3.94 -19.52
N ARG A 429 19.76 -4.68 -18.42
CA ARG A 429 20.99 -5.41 -18.04
C ARG A 429 22.24 -4.52 -17.95
N ASN A 430 22.07 -3.23 -17.68
CA ASN A 430 23.16 -2.30 -17.41
C ASN A 430 23.57 -2.39 -15.94
N THR A 431 24.53 -3.28 -15.65
CA THR A 431 25.00 -3.56 -14.29
C THR A 431 25.62 -2.34 -13.60
N ARG A 432 26.27 -1.45 -14.36
CA ARG A 432 26.84 -0.22 -13.83
C ARG A 432 25.75 0.71 -13.29
N ALA A 433 24.68 0.91 -14.07
CA ALA A 433 23.54 1.72 -13.64
C ALA A 433 22.82 1.10 -12.44
N MET A 434 22.66 -0.23 -12.41
CA MET A 434 22.09 -0.92 -11.24
C MET A 434 22.87 -0.58 -9.96
N VAL A 435 24.18 -0.78 -9.97
CA VAL A 435 25.03 -0.55 -8.79
C VAL A 435 25.05 0.92 -8.41
N GLN A 436 25.39 1.81 -9.33
CA GLN A 436 25.54 3.24 -9.04
C GLN A 436 24.26 3.86 -8.48
N ASN A 437 23.11 3.59 -9.10
CA ASN A 437 21.86 4.20 -8.70
C ASN A 437 21.26 3.52 -7.46
N SER A 438 21.54 2.23 -7.22
CA SER A 438 21.13 1.59 -5.96
C SER A 438 21.86 2.14 -4.74
N VAL A 439 23.17 2.41 -4.87
CA VAL A 439 23.96 3.07 -3.82
C VAL A 439 23.49 4.52 -3.64
N ALA A 440 23.25 5.26 -4.74
CA ALA A 440 22.78 6.64 -4.68
C ALA A 440 21.37 6.78 -4.07
N ALA A 441 20.50 5.78 -4.27
CA ALA A 441 19.17 5.75 -3.67
C ALA A 441 19.20 5.57 -2.14
N THR A 442 20.24 4.92 -1.61
CA THR A 442 20.29 4.49 -0.22
C THR A 442 20.61 5.67 0.72
N GLY A 443 19.80 5.85 1.75
CA GLY A 443 20.04 6.86 2.78
C GLY A 443 19.14 6.72 4.00
N THR A 444 19.29 7.63 4.97
CA THR A 444 18.58 7.58 6.27
C THR A 444 17.07 7.41 6.16
N PHE A 445 16.46 7.97 5.11
CA PHE A 445 15.02 7.94 4.90
C PHE A 445 14.58 7.04 3.74
N PHE A 446 15.48 6.30 3.09
CA PHE A 446 15.16 5.41 1.97
C PHE A 446 16.14 4.23 1.89
N GLU A 447 15.64 3.01 2.14
CA GLU A 447 16.45 1.78 2.10
C GLU A 447 15.96 0.77 1.06
N MET A 448 14.72 0.92 0.59
CA MET A 448 14.05 -0.06 -0.27
C MET A 448 13.03 0.59 -1.20
N ASP A 449 12.86 -0.03 -2.38
CA ASP A 449 11.95 0.45 -3.42
C ASP A 449 10.47 0.17 -3.10
N ILE A 450 9.56 0.65 -3.96
CA ILE A 450 8.12 0.44 -3.78
C ILE A 450 7.68 -1.02 -3.96
N TYR A 451 8.54 -1.89 -4.48
CA TYR A 451 8.30 -3.32 -4.70
C TYR A 451 8.82 -4.19 -3.55
N ASN A 452 9.29 -3.55 -2.48
CA ASN A 452 9.84 -4.17 -1.28
C ASN A 452 11.22 -4.82 -1.49
N ASN A 453 11.99 -4.35 -2.48
CA ASN A 453 13.37 -4.77 -2.69
C ASN A 453 14.32 -3.78 -1.98
N PRO A 454 15.15 -4.23 -1.02
CA PRO A 454 16.22 -3.42 -0.45
C PRO A 454 17.18 -2.97 -1.54
N MET A 455 17.68 -1.73 -1.49
CA MET A 455 18.61 -1.25 -2.52
C MET A 455 19.89 -2.09 -2.66
N PRO A 456 20.49 -2.64 -1.58
CA PRO A 456 21.63 -3.56 -1.70
C PRO A 456 21.33 -4.84 -2.51
N TYR A 457 20.07 -5.22 -2.72
CA TYR A 457 19.73 -6.32 -3.63
C TYR A 457 20.10 -5.99 -5.08
N PHE A 458 19.82 -4.78 -5.55
CA PHE A 458 20.19 -4.35 -6.90
C PHE A 458 21.70 -4.24 -7.06
N GLU A 459 22.40 -3.75 -6.02
CA GLU A 459 23.87 -3.73 -5.97
C GLU A 459 24.44 -5.15 -6.11
N GLY A 460 24.02 -6.06 -5.23
CA GLY A 460 24.49 -7.45 -5.22
C GLY A 460 24.22 -8.16 -6.53
N LEU A 461 23.04 -7.95 -7.12
CA LEU A 461 22.66 -8.52 -8.40
C LEU A 461 23.46 -7.92 -9.56
N GLY A 462 23.68 -6.60 -9.57
CA GLY A 462 24.49 -5.93 -10.58
C GLY A 462 25.94 -6.41 -10.57
N ILE A 463 26.54 -6.54 -9.38
CA ILE A 463 27.87 -7.12 -9.18
C ILE A 463 27.92 -8.56 -9.71
N LEU A 464 26.94 -9.40 -9.35
CA LEU A 464 26.90 -10.79 -9.79
C LEU A 464 26.83 -10.92 -11.32
N ILE A 465 25.93 -10.18 -11.96
CA ILE A 465 25.75 -10.20 -13.41
C ILE A 465 27.02 -9.70 -14.12
N SER A 466 27.73 -8.73 -13.54
CA SER A 466 28.99 -8.22 -14.11
C SER A 466 30.09 -9.29 -14.20
N GLY A 467 30.02 -10.34 -13.37
CA GLY A 467 30.94 -11.49 -13.41
C GLY A 467 30.65 -12.53 -14.50
N GLY A 468 29.58 -12.36 -15.28
CA GLY A 468 29.23 -13.28 -16.36
C GLY A 468 28.77 -14.66 -15.87
N GLN A 469 28.93 -15.68 -16.71
CA GLN A 469 28.45 -17.05 -16.41
C GLN A 469 29.30 -17.77 -15.35
N GLN A 470 30.58 -17.41 -15.21
CA GLN A 470 31.52 -17.99 -14.25
C GLN A 470 32.19 -16.88 -13.43
N PRO A 471 31.46 -16.27 -12.48
CA PRO A 471 32.00 -15.23 -11.62
C PRO A 471 33.14 -15.78 -10.74
N ASN A 472 34.22 -15.01 -10.63
CA ASN A 472 35.33 -15.37 -9.74
C ASN A 472 34.97 -15.18 -8.25
N ALA A 473 35.78 -15.73 -7.36
CA ALA A 473 35.55 -15.68 -5.91
C ALA A 473 35.42 -14.25 -5.34
N GLY A 474 36.13 -13.28 -5.91
CA GLY A 474 36.04 -11.88 -5.49
C GLY A 474 34.67 -11.26 -5.78
N ILE A 475 34.09 -11.56 -6.95
CA ILE A 475 32.74 -11.11 -7.34
C ILE A 475 31.69 -11.80 -6.47
N LEU A 476 31.81 -13.11 -6.26
CA LEU A 476 30.90 -13.87 -5.39
C LEU A 476 30.88 -13.31 -3.98
N LYS A 477 32.06 -13.04 -3.39
CA LYS A 477 32.18 -12.46 -2.05
C LYS A 477 31.53 -11.07 -1.95
N LYS A 478 31.79 -10.18 -2.91
CA LYS A 478 31.19 -8.83 -2.94
C LYS A 478 29.67 -8.87 -3.10
N SER A 479 29.18 -9.72 -4.00
CA SER A 479 27.75 -9.90 -4.23
C SER A 479 27.04 -10.49 -3.01
N ALA A 480 27.64 -11.50 -2.37
CA ALA A 480 27.12 -12.09 -1.13
C ALA A 480 27.00 -11.04 -0.01
N ALA A 481 28.02 -10.20 0.18
CA ALA A 481 27.99 -9.14 1.18
C ALA A 481 26.84 -8.14 0.95
N ALA A 482 26.57 -7.75 -0.30
CA ALA A 482 25.45 -6.88 -0.63
C ALA A 482 24.09 -7.57 -0.41
N PHE A 483 23.96 -8.87 -0.70
CA PHE A 483 22.75 -9.63 -0.36
C PHE A 483 22.58 -9.80 1.15
N GLU A 484 23.66 -9.97 1.92
CA GLU A 484 23.62 -10.01 3.38
C GLU A 484 23.14 -8.67 3.95
N GLN A 485 23.63 -7.53 3.43
CA GLN A 485 23.10 -6.19 3.79
C GLN A 485 21.62 -6.03 3.42
N ALA A 486 21.19 -6.55 2.26
CA ALA A 486 19.77 -6.54 1.91
C ALA A 486 18.93 -7.34 2.92
N LEU A 487 19.49 -8.42 3.49
CA LEU A 487 18.82 -9.24 4.51
C LEU A 487 18.86 -8.61 5.91
N GLU A 488 19.77 -7.67 6.19
CA GLU A 488 19.70 -6.87 7.42
C GLU A 488 18.47 -5.94 7.40
N ILE A 489 18.18 -5.33 6.24
CA ILE A 489 17.03 -4.44 6.01
C ILE A 489 15.72 -5.24 5.89
N HIS A 490 15.76 -6.36 5.19
CA HIS A 490 14.61 -7.24 5.01
C HIS A 490 15.02 -8.73 5.18
N PRO A 491 14.96 -9.27 6.41
CA PRO A 491 15.44 -10.63 6.72
C PRO A 491 14.75 -11.75 5.95
N ASN A 492 13.51 -11.50 5.54
CA ASN A 492 12.66 -12.43 4.81
C ASN A 492 12.61 -12.14 3.29
N HIS A 493 13.57 -11.37 2.76
CA HIS A 493 13.60 -10.99 1.36
C HIS A 493 13.92 -12.21 0.47
N ILE A 494 12.86 -12.75 -0.15
CA ILE A 494 12.90 -14.00 -0.93
C ILE A 494 13.96 -13.95 -2.05
N LEU A 495 14.10 -12.80 -2.72
CA LEU A 495 15.04 -12.68 -3.84
C LEU A 495 16.49 -12.69 -3.35
N SER A 496 16.84 -11.94 -2.30
CA SER A 496 18.19 -11.95 -1.73
C SER A 496 18.58 -13.32 -1.18
N LEU A 497 17.66 -14.02 -0.48
CA LEU A 497 17.90 -15.38 0.00
C LEU A 497 18.19 -16.36 -1.15
N ASN A 498 17.42 -16.28 -2.24
CA ASN A 498 17.65 -17.10 -3.43
C ASN A 498 19.02 -16.84 -4.06
N GLN A 499 19.41 -15.58 -4.19
CA GLN A 499 20.70 -15.22 -4.79
C GLN A 499 21.87 -15.64 -3.88
N LEU A 500 21.74 -15.48 -2.57
CA LEU A 500 22.73 -15.96 -1.62
C LEU A 500 22.86 -17.49 -1.68
N ALA A 501 21.74 -18.22 -1.73
CA ALA A 501 21.74 -19.68 -1.91
C ALA A 501 22.42 -20.10 -3.23
N GLN A 502 22.21 -19.34 -4.30
CA GLN A 502 22.88 -19.56 -5.58
C GLN A 502 24.39 -19.36 -5.48
N ILE A 503 24.86 -18.34 -4.77
CA ILE A 503 26.29 -18.12 -4.55
C ILE A 503 26.89 -19.29 -3.76
N ARG A 504 26.27 -19.70 -2.64
CA ARG A 504 26.74 -20.85 -1.84
C ARG A 504 26.80 -22.14 -2.66
N ARG A 505 25.85 -22.34 -3.59
CA ARG A 505 25.87 -23.46 -4.55
C ARG A 505 27.07 -23.39 -5.50
N ILE A 506 27.38 -22.21 -6.05
CA ILE A 506 28.53 -22.02 -6.96
C ILE A 506 29.85 -22.23 -6.22
N GLU A 507 29.93 -21.83 -4.95
CA GLU A 507 31.07 -22.07 -4.06
C GLU A 507 31.23 -23.55 -3.64
N GLY A 508 30.28 -24.42 -3.99
CA GLY A 508 30.26 -25.82 -3.58
C GLY A 508 29.77 -26.05 -2.14
N ASN A 509 29.36 -25.00 -1.43
CA ASN A 509 28.76 -25.10 -0.09
C ASN A 509 27.28 -25.51 -0.20
N TYR A 510 27.06 -26.76 -0.59
CA TYR A 510 25.72 -27.32 -0.83
C TYR A 510 24.87 -27.43 0.44
N ALA A 511 25.48 -27.54 1.62
CA ALA A 511 24.76 -27.58 2.89
C ALA A 511 24.06 -26.25 3.16
N GLU A 512 24.80 -25.15 3.04
CA GLU A 512 24.24 -23.82 3.26
C GLU A 512 23.27 -23.44 2.15
N ALA A 513 23.57 -23.78 0.89
CA ALA A 513 22.65 -23.57 -0.22
C ALA A 513 21.30 -24.27 0.01
N SER A 514 21.31 -25.54 0.47
CA SER A 514 20.09 -26.27 0.81
C SER A 514 19.30 -25.59 1.93
N ARG A 515 19.98 -25.14 2.99
CA ARG A 515 19.35 -24.43 4.11
C ARG A 515 18.61 -23.18 3.63
N LEU A 516 19.27 -22.34 2.84
CA LEU A 516 18.71 -21.10 2.32
C LEU A 516 17.55 -21.33 1.34
N TYR A 517 17.67 -22.28 0.40
CA TYR A 517 16.55 -22.63 -0.48
C TYR A 517 15.36 -23.19 0.28
N ASN A 518 15.59 -23.99 1.34
CA ASN A 518 14.50 -24.46 2.19
C ASN A 518 13.85 -23.31 2.97
N GLN A 519 14.61 -22.34 3.48
CA GLN A 519 14.06 -21.12 4.09
C GLN A 519 13.14 -20.37 3.12
N VAL A 520 13.57 -20.18 1.87
CA VAL A 520 12.71 -19.59 0.82
C VAL A 520 11.44 -20.41 0.62
N LEU A 521 11.55 -21.74 0.51
CA LEU A 521 10.41 -22.61 0.22
C LEU A 521 9.47 -22.82 1.42
N THR A 522 9.89 -22.50 2.64
CA THR A 522 9.01 -22.42 3.81
C THR A 522 8.07 -21.21 3.69
N MET A 523 8.60 -20.05 3.31
CA MET A 523 7.80 -18.83 3.10
C MET A 523 7.03 -18.86 1.79
N SER A 524 7.69 -19.29 0.72
CA SER A 524 7.26 -19.23 -0.68
C SER A 524 7.22 -20.65 -1.26
N PRO A 525 6.20 -21.47 -0.91
CA PRO A 525 6.19 -22.91 -1.20
C PRO A 525 6.10 -23.25 -2.69
N ARG A 526 5.77 -22.26 -3.54
CA ARG A 526 5.72 -22.39 -5.00
C ARG A 526 6.85 -21.62 -5.68
N ASN A 527 7.90 -21.21 -4.97
CA ASN A 527 9.05 -20.55 -5.59
C ASN A 527 9.75 -21.50 -6.57
N THR A 528 9.55 -21.24 -7.86
CA THR A 528 10.03 -22.09 -8.95
C THR A 528 11.55 -22.16 -8.98
N SER A 529 12.22 -21.02 -8.77
CA SER A 529 13.68 -20.92 -8.80
C SER A 529 14.30 -21.75 -7.67
N ALA A 530 13.85 -21.52 -6.44
CA ALA A 530 14.33 -22.24 -5.26
C ALA A 530 14.08 -23.74 -5.35
N ALA A 531 12.91 -24.17 -5.82
CA ALA A 531 12.56 -25.58 -5.94
C ALA A 531 13.44 -26.31 -6.96
N LEU A 532 13.68 -25.71 -8.14
CA LEU A 532 14.58 -26.29 -9.15
C LEU A 532 16.01 -26.39 -8.65
N ARG A 533 16.53 -25.34 -8.01
CA ARG A 533 17.89 -25.32 -7.50
C ARG A 533 18.09 -26.23 -6.30
N LEU A 534 17.08 -26.36 -5.44
CA LEU A 534 17.12 -27.34 -4.35
C LEU A 534 17.15 -28.77 -4.89
N ALA A 535 16.39 -29.07 -5.96
CA ALA A 535 16.43 -30.39 -6.57
C ALA A 535 17.85 -30.74 -7.07
N GLU A 536 18.52 -29.80 -7.73
CA GLU A 536 19.92 -29.92 -8.15
C GLU A 536 20.85 -30.15 -6.95
N VAL A 537 20.77 -29.28 -5.94
CA VAL A 537 21.63 -29.32 -4.74
C VAL A 537 21.50 -30.64 -3.98
N GLU A 538 20.27 -31.11 -3.73
CA GLU A 538 20.06 -32.36 -3.00
C GLU A 538 20.52 -33.59 -3.78
N ARG A 539 20.37 -33.56 -5.12
CA ARG A 539 20.89 -34.62 -5.99
C ARG A 539 22.42 -34.70 -5.90
N VAL A 540 23.12 -33.56 -5.90
CA VAL A 540 24.59 -33.51 -5.76
C VAL A 540 25.04 -33.95 -4.36
N ARG A 541 24.24 -33.67 -3.32
CA ARG A 541 24.46 -34.17 -1.96
C ARG A 541 24.19 -35.67 -1.79
N GLY A 542 23.61 -36.33 -2.79
CA GLY A 542 23.24 -37.74 -2.75
C GLY A 542 21.86 -38.02 -2.15
N ASP A 543 21.11 -37.01 -1.69
CA ASP A 543 19.73 -37.19 -1.22
C ASP A 543 18.74 -37.09 -2.39
N VAL A 544 18.64 -38.20 -3.11
CA VAL A 544 17.74 -38.33 -4.27
C VAL A 544 16.26 -38.17 -3.86
N TYR A 545 15.89 -38.52 -2.63
CA TYR A 545 14.51 -38.37 -2.16
C TYR A 545 14.17 -36.91 -1.86
N ALA A 546 15.08 -36.17 -1.23
CA ALA A 546 14.92 -34.73 -1.04
C ALA A 546 14.87 -34.00 -2.38
N SER A 547 15.69 -34.41 -3.36
CA SER A 547 15.64 -33.89 -4.73
C SER A 547 14.28 -34.12 -5.40
N MET A 548 13.73 -35.34 -5.31
CA MET A 548 12.38 -35.66 -5.78
C MET A 548 11.29 -34.84 -5.08
N ASN A 549 11.44 -34.58 -3.78
CA ASN A 549 10.52 -33.74 -3.02
C ASN A 549 10.59 -32.27 -3.43
N ALA A 550 11.77 -31.75 -3.74
CA ALA A 550 11.94 -30.39 -4.27
C ALA A 550 11.22 -30.22 -5.62
N LEU A 551 11.33 -31.20 -6.53
CA LEU A 551 10.58 -31.18 -7.80
C LEU A 551 9.06 -31.16 -7.61
N LYS A 552 8.52 -31.80 -6.57
CA LYS A 552 7.07 -31.77 -6.27
C LYS A 552 6.56 -30.39 -5.87
N LYS A 553 7.43 -29.49 -5.39
CA LYS A 553 7.05 -28.12 -5.01
C LYS A 553 6.67 -27.26 -6.23
N LEU A 554 7.21 -27.58 -7.40
CA LEU A 554 6.88 -26.91 -8.66
C LEU A 554 5.39 -27.04 -9.01
N ASP A 555 4.82 -25.95 -9.53
CA ASP A 555 3.44 -25.96 -9.99
C ASP A 555 3.20 -27.02 -11.09
N LYS A 556 1.96 -27.54 -11.18
CA LYS A 556 1.55 -28.55 -12.16
C LYS A 556 1.51 -28.00 -13.58
N LYS A 557 1.39 -26.68 -13.76
CA LYS A 557 1.43 -26.04 -15.08
C LYS A 557 2.81 -26.09 -15.73
N TYR A 558 3.88 -26.25 -14.94
CA TYR A 558 5.24 -26.27 -15.46
C TYR A 558 5.59 -27.63 -16.05
N THR A 559 6.20 -27.57 -17.22
CA THR A 559 6.66 -28.68 -18.04
C THR A 559 8.06 -28.37 -18.57
N PRO A 560 8.85 -29.37 -18.97
CA PRO A 560 10.14 -29.17 -19.63
C PRO A 560 10.08 -28.21 -20.83
N GLN A 561 8.92 -28.08 -21.48
CA GLN A 561 8.70 -27.23 -22.64
C GLN A 561 8.49 -25.75 -22.28
N ASN A 562 7.87 -25.45 -21.15
CA ASN A 562 7.50 -24.08 -20.77
C ASN A 562 8.27 -23.53 -19.57
N LEU A 563 9.20 -24.31 -18.99
CA LEU A 563 10.09 -23.87 -17.92
C LEU A 563 11.54 -24.26 -18.24
N ASN A 564 12.34 -23.25 -18.58
CA ASN A 564 13.76 -23.42 -18.87
C ASN A 564 14.50 -24.09 -17.69
N GLY A 565 15.35 -25.06 -18.01
CA GLY A 565 16.13 -25.81 -17.02
C GLY A 565 15.38 -26.96 -16.35
N LEU A 566 14.04 -26.94 -16.26
CA LEU A 566 13.26 -28.02 -15.65
C LEU A 566 13.51 -29.35 -16.35
N GLY A 567 13.52 -29.38 -17.69
CA GLY A 567 13.73 -30.63 -18.43
C GLY A 567 15.02 -31.34 -18.04
N ARG A 568 16.12 -30.59 -17.91
CA ARG A 568 17.41 -31.11 -17.48
C ARG A 568 17.36 -31.60 -16.03
N GLU A 569 16.96 -30.72 -15.10
CA GLU A 569 16.99 -31.06 -13.68
C GLU A 569 16.02 -32.18 -13.33
N ALA A 570 14.82 -32.18 -13.91
CA ALA A 570 13.85 -33.26 -13.74
C ALA A 570 14.38 -34.58 -14.30
N THR A 571 14.93 -34.59 -15.51
CA THR A 571 15.49 -35.82 -16.10
C THR A 571 16.60 -36.38 -15.24
N GLN A 572 17.57 -35.56 -14.84
CA GLN A 572 18.70 -36.00 -14.02
C GLN A 572 18.24 -36.54 -12.66
N THR A 573 17.23 -35.90 -12.04
CA THR A 573 16.65 -36.35 -10.78
C THR A 573 15.90 -37.68 -10.93
N LEU A 574 15.10 -37.83 -11.98
CA LEU A 574 14.35 -39.07 -12.25
C LEU A 574 15.27 -40.24 -12.60
N GLN A 575 16.35 -39.98 -13.34
CA GLN A 575 17.38 -40.97 -13.62
C GLN A 575 18.10 -41.40 -12.34
N ALA A 576 18.51 -40.46 -11.49
CA ALA A 576 19.12 -40.76 -10.20
C ALA A 576 18.18 -41.59 -9.31
N PHE A 577 16.88 -41.28 -9.32
CA PHE A 577 15.87 -42.04 -8.59
C PHE A 577 15.69 -43.46 -9.14
N ALA A 578 15.61 -43.63 -10.46
CA ALA A 578 15.49 -44.94 -11.11
C ALA A 578 16.72 -45.83 -10.91
N ALA A 579 17.89 -45.23 -10.67
CA ALA A 579 19.15 -45.93 -10.40
C ALA A 579 19.33 -46.37 -8.94
N LEU A 580 18.43 -46.01 -8.02
CA LEU A 580 18.52 -46.44 -6.62
C LEU A 580 18.47 -47.97 -6.52
N SER A 581 19.44 -48.56 -5.82
CA SER A 581 19.52 -50.01 -5.59
C SER A 581 18.44 -50.52 -4.64
N ASN A 582 18.08 -49.74 -3.63
CA ASN A 582 17.05 -50.09 -2.63
C ASN A 582 16.03 -48.96 -2.44
N PRO A 583 15.01 -48.85 -3.30
CA PRO A 583 13.98 -47.82 -3.16
C PRO A 583 13.07 -48.09 -1.96
N ARG A 584 12.73 -47.03 -1.21
CA ARG A 584 11.74 -47.03 -0.13
C ARG A 584 10.44 -47.73 -0.56
N PRO A 585 9.80 -48.56 0.29
CA PRO A 585 8.59 -49.32 -0.06
C PRO A 585 7.50 -48.50 -0.75
N ALA A 586 7.17 -47.33 -0.19
CA ALA A 586 6.15 -46.42 -0.75
C ALA A 586 6.47 -45.88 -2.15
N SER A 587 7.70 -46.03 -2.64
CA SER A 587 8.19 -45.50 -3.92
C SER A 587 8.52 -46.57 -4.97
N GLN A 588 8.43 -47.86 -4.62
CA GLN A 588 8.80 -48.99 -5.50
C GLN A 588 7.98 -49.04 -6.78
N SER A 589 6.69 -48.67 -6.73
CA SER A 589 5.83 -48.64 -7.91
C SER A 589 6.31 -47.61 -8.93
N LEU A 590 6.58 -46.37 -8.49
CA LEU A 590 7.10 -45.31 -9.35
C LEU A 590 8.51 -45.65 -9.84
N HIS A 591 9.37 -46.17 -8.95
CA HIS A 591 10.75 -46.58 -9.29
C HIS A 591 10.76 -47.61 -10.43
N ARG A 592 10.02 -48.72 -10.30
CA ARG A 592 9.92 -49.75 -11.35
C ARG A 592 9.41 -49.20 -12.67
N LYS A 593 8.44 -48.29 -12.65
CA LYS A 593 7.91 -47.67 -13.87
C LYS A 593 8.94 -46.78 -14.58
N LEU A 594 9.85 -46.15 -13.84
CA LEU A 594 10.87 -45.26 -14.40
C LEU A 594 12.10 -46.03 -14.95
N GLN A 595 12.38 -47.22 -14.44
CA GLN A 595 13.51 -48.03 -14.91
C GLN A 595 13.42 -48.34 -16.41
N GLY A 596 14.57 -48.19 -17.10
CA GLY A 596 14.70 -48.45 -18.54
C GLY A 596 13.95 -47.49 -19.46
N GLN A 597 13.31 -46.43 -18.94
CA GLN A 597 12.55 -45.50 -19.77
C GLN A 597 13.43 -44.38 -20.35
N LYS A 598 13.05 -43.87 -21.53
CA LYS A 598 13.67 -42.66 -22.11
C LYS A 598 13.28 -41.40 -21.30
N PRO A 599 14.12 -40.34 -21.26
CA PRO A 599 13.85 -39.11 -20.50
C PRO A 599 12.44 -38.52 -20.65
N GLY A 600 11.94 -38.38 -21.88
CA GLY A 600 10.59 -37.84 -22.11
C GLY A 600 9.48 -38.69 -21.49
N LYS A 601 9.64 -40.02 -21.50
CA LYS A 601 8.68 -40.95 -20.90
C LYS A 601 8.81 -41.01 -19.38
N MET A 602 10.01 -40.84 -18.83
CA MET A 602 10.21 -40.68 -17.38
C MET A 602 9.42 -39.50 -16.83
N TRP A 603 9.46 -38.35 -17.52
CA TRP A 603 8.70 -37.17 -17.12
C TRP A 603 7.18 -37.42 -17.15
N GLN A 604 6.67 -38.06 -18.21
CA GLN A 604 5.24 -38.39 -18.32
C GLN A 604 4.79 -39.29 -17.17
N ILE A 605 5.54 -40.34 -16.86
CA ILE A 605 5.26 -41.28 -15.76
C ILE A 605 5.26 -40.55 -14.42
N TRP A 606 6.28 -39.73 -14.15
CA TRP A 606 6.35 -38.95 -12.92
C TRP A 606 5.21 -37.94 -12.82
N SER A 607 4.91 -37.22 -13.90
CA SER A 607 3.83 -36.23 -13.95
C SER A 607 2.46 -36.85 -13.68
N GLN A 608 2.21 -38.07 -14.17
CA GLN A 608 1.01 -38.82 -13.82
C GLN A 608 0.99 -39.23 -12.35
N SER A 609 2.13 -39.65 -11.79
CA SER A 609 2.22 -40.10 -10.39
C SER A 609 1.96 -39.00 -9.35
N ARG A 610 2.10 -37.73 -9.73
CA ARG A 610 1.79 -36.55 -8.89
C ARG A 610 0.37 -36.00 -9.09
N LYS A 611 -0.41 -36.60 -9.99
CA LYS A 611 -1.83 -36.24 -10.20
C LYS A 611 -2.75 -36.96 -9.21
N ASN A 612 -2.37 -38.18 -8.84
CA ASN A 612 -2.91 -38.96 -7.74
C ASN A 612 -2.16 -38.65 -6.44
#